data_AF-T0J3A8-F1
#
_entry.id   AF-T0J3A8-F1
#
_cell.length_a   1.000
_cell.length_b   1.000
_cell.length_c   1.000
_cell.angle_alpha   90.00
_cell.angle_beta   90.00
_cell.angle_gamma   90.00
#
_symmetry.space_group_name_H-M   'P 1'
#
loop_
_entity.id
_entity.type
_entity.pdbx_description
1 polymer ?
#
loop_
_entity_poly.entity_id
_entity_poly.type
_entity_poly.pdbx_seq_one_letter_code
_entity_poly.pdbx_strand_id
1 'polypeptide(L)' 'MQLTSTLTCPECGGVATETMPTNACQFFYDCRHCAAVLRPLAGDCCVFCSFGDVPCPPIQEAKANGTVAGCCG' A
#
# COMPACT_ATOMS: atom_id res chain seq x y z
N MET A 1 8.19 -12.39 2.91
CA MET A 1 7.49 -11.15 2.51
C MET A 1 6.35 -11.51 1.58
N GLN A 2 5.18 -10.92 1.79
CA GLN A 2 4.06 -11.01 0.85
C GLN A 2 4.06 -9.75 -0.02
N LEU A 3 4.23 -9.92 -1.33
CA LEU A 3 4.22 -8.82 -2.29
C LEU A 3 2.85 -8.60 -2.90
N THR A 4 1.91 -9.51 -2.70
CA THR A 4 0.54 -9.37 -3.20
C THR A 4 -0.32 -8.77 -2.09
N SER A 5 -0.98 -7.65 -2.39
CA SER A 5 -1.90 -6.98 -1.46
C SER A 5 -3.17 -6.60 -2.22
N THR A 6 -4.32 -6.82 -1.59
CA THR A 6 -5.61 -6.44 -2.14
C THR A 6 -5.92 -5.03 -1.68
N LEU A 7 -5.96 -4.10 -2.64
CA LEU A 7 -6.35 -2.72 -2.42
C LEU A 7 -7.85 -2.59 -2.52
N THR A 8 -8.47 -2.05 -1.48
CA THR A 8 -9.90 -1.75 -1.47
C THR A 8 -10.12 -0.26 -1.72
N CYS A 9 -10.83 0.09 -2.79
CA CYS A 9 -11.12 1.47 -3.11
C CYS A 9 -12.22 2.01 -2.18
N PRO A 10 -11.96 3.08 -1.41
CA PRO A 10 -12.97 3.69 -0.54
C PRO A 10 -14.06 4.44 -1.32
N GLU A 11 -13.83 4.81 -2.59
CA GLU A 11 -14.78 5.59 -3.38
C GLU A 11 -15.87 4.72 -4.01
N CYS A 12 -15.52 3.52 -4.49
CA CYS A 12 -16.46 2.62 -5.17
C CYS A 12 -16.63 1.25 -4.47
N GLY A 13 -15.81 0.94 -3.46
CA GLY A 13 -15.77 -0.38 -2.83
C GLY A 13 -15.09 -1.47 -3.69
N GLY A 14 -14.55 -1.12 -4.86
CA GLY A 14 -13.86 -2.05 -5.74
C GLY A 14 -12.58 -2.59 -5.11
N VAL A 15 -12.41 -3.91 -5.14
CA VAL A 15 -11.20 -4.59 -4.64
C VAL A 15 -10.32 -4.98 -5.81
N ALA A 16 -9.02 -4.68 -5.71
CA ALA A 16 -8.06 -5.00 -6.74
C ALA A 16 -6.81 -5.60 -6.11
N THR A 17 -6.49 -6.83 -6.51
CA THR A 17 -5.28 -7.50 -6.07
C THR A 17 -4.11 -7.04 -6.92
N GLU A 18 -3.16 -6.35 -6.30
CA GLU A 18 -1.98 -5.81 -6.95
C GLU A 18 -0.70 -6.38 -6.32
N THR A 19 0.35 -6.47 -7.13
CA THR A 19 1.67 -6.85 -6.65
C THR A 19 2.47 -5.60 -6.33
N MET A 20 2.74 -5.39 -5.05
CA MET A 20 3.59 -4.34 -4.52
C MET A 20 4.99 -4.43 -5.13
N PRO A 21 5.49 -3.35 -5.75
CA PRO A 21 6.87 -3.31 -6.19
C PRO A 21 7.81 -3.31 -4.97
N THR A 22 8.87 -4.10 -5.04
CA THR A 22 9.93 -4.11 -4.02
C THR A 22 10.89 -2.93 -4.14
N ASN A 23 10.91 -2.26 -5.30
CA ASN A 23 11.87 -1.21 -5.63
C ASN A 23 11.28 0.21 -5.55
N ALA A 24 10.01 0.40 -5.16
CA ALA A 24 9.39 1.73 -5.12
C ALA A 24 8.21 1.82 -4.13
N CYS A 25 8.01 2.99 -3.51
CA CYS A 25 6.82 3.29 -2.72
C CYS A 25 5.65 3.68 -3.64
N GLN A 26 4.53 2.93 -3.58
CA GLN A 26 3.33 3.23 -4.37
C GLN A 26 2.46 4.29 -3.69
N PHE A 27 2.75 5.57 -3.93
CA PHE A 27 2.00 6.67 -3.32
C PHE A 27 0.67 6.97 -4.02
N PHE A 28 0.57 6.68 -5.31
CA PHE A 28 -0.66 6.86 -6.08
C PHE A 28 -1.10 5.51 -6.62
N TYR A 29 -2.38 5.21 -6.46
CA TYR A 29 -3.00 4.03 -7.04
C TYR A 29 -4.18 4.43 -7.91
N ASP A 30 -4.14 4.04 -9.17
CA ASP A 30 -5.24 4.26 -10.09
C ASP A 30 -6.23 3.09 -9.97
N CYS A 31 -7.42 3.37 -9.45
CA CYS A 31 -8.41 2.33 -9.22
C CYS A 31 -8.92 1.80 -10.56
N ARG A 32 -8.70 0.52 -10.86
CA ARG A 32 -9.18 -0.10 -12.11
C ARG A 32 -10.70 -0.15 -12.29
N HIS A 33 -11.47 0.11 -11.23
CA HIS A 33 -12.94 0.06 -11.25
C HIS A 33 -13.57 1.42 -11.58
N CYS A 34 -13.08 2.49 -10.94
CA CYS A 34 -13.64 3.84 -11.11
C CYS A 34 -12.67 4.86 -11.71
N ALA A 35 -11.43 4.45 -12.03
CA ALA A 35 -10.33 5.32 -12.48
C ALA A 35 -10.01 6.48 -11.52
N ALA A 36 -10.39 6.35 -10.23
CA ALA A 36 -10.06 7.33 -9.21
C ALA A 36 -8.60 7.12 -8.76
N VAL A 37 -7.87 8.23 -8.62
CA VAL A 37 -6.50 8.23 -8.11
C VAL A 37 -6.55 8.27 -6.58
N LEU A 38 -6.32 7.11 -5.97
CA LEU A 38 -6.21 6.97 -4.52
C LEU A 38 -4.84 7.43 -4.03
N ARG A 39 -4.85 8.10 -2.88
CA ARG A 39 -3.67 8.60 -2.17
C ARG A 39 -3.68 8.07 -0.74
N PRO A 40 -2.52 7.76 -0.14
CA PRO A 40 -2.45 7.31 1.25
C PRO A 40 -3.07 8.33 2.19
N LEU A 41 -3.60 7.82 3.29
CA LEU A 41 -4.10 8.62 4.40
C LEU A 41 -2.94 9.30 5.12
N ALA A 42 -3.26 10.39 5.83
CA ALA A 42 -2.29 11.11 6.63
C ALA A 42 -1.77 10.20 7.76
N GLY A 43 -0.47 9.89 7.71
CA GLY A 43 0.18 8.97 8.65
C GLY A 43 0.63 7.64 8.02
N ASP A 44 0.18 7.33 6.80
CA ASP A 44 0.60 6.15 6.06
C ASP A 44 1.61 6.47 4.96
N CYS A 45 2.52 5.54 4.67
CA CYS A 45 3.58 5.73 3.67
C CYS A 45 3.13 5.50 2.22
N CYS A 46 2.11 4.70 1.98
CA CYS A 46 1.68 4.30 0.64
C CYS A 46 0.23 3.79 0.63
N VAL A 47 -0.36 3.70 -0.56
CA VAL A 47 -1.76 3.25 -0.73
C VAL A 47 -2.02 1.85 -0.15
N PHE A 48 -1.00 0.99 -0.11
CA PHE A 48 -1.09 -0.35 0.46
C PHE A 48 -1.19 -0.35 1.99
N CYS A 49 -0.61 0.63 2.67
CA CYS A 49 -0.74 0.73 4.13
C CYS A 49 -2.10 1.30 4.53
N SER A 50 -2.66 2.21 3.73
CA SER A 50 -3.97 2.81 3.99
C SER A 50 -5.14 1.92 3.56
N PHE A 51 -5.05 1.30 2.38
CA PHE A 51 -6.17 0.60 1.73
C PHE A 51 -5.89 -0.86 1.41
N GLY A 52 -4.67 -1.33 1.66
CA GLY A 52 -4.26 -2.70 1.40
C GLY A 52 -4.42 -3.59 2.63
N ASP A 53 -4.74 -4.86 2.41
CA ASP A 53 -4.77 -5.85 3.49
C ASP A 53 -3.36 -6.17 4.03
N VAL A 54 -2.36 -6.13 3.14
CA VAL A 54 -0.96 -6.39 3.47
C VAL A 54 -0.17 -5.08 3.40
N PRO A 55 0.56 -4.69 4.46
CA PRO A 55 1.35 -3.46 4.49
C PRO A 55 2.55 -3.55 3.53
N CYS A 56 3.16 -2.40 3.22
CA CYS A 56 4.26 -2.35 2.27
C CYS A 56 5.50 -3.16 2.69
N PRO A 57 6.34 -3.61 1.72
CA PRO A 57 7.55 -4.36 2.01
C PRO A 57 8.46 -3.77 3.10
N PRO A 58 8.77 -2.45 3.12
CA PRO A 58 9.63 -1.90 4.17
C PRO A 58 9.02 -1.97 5.57
N ILE A 59 7.69 -1.91 5.71
CA ILE A 59 7.03 -2.12 7.02
C ILE A 59 7.05 -3.60 7.41
N GLN A 60 6.88 -4.52 6.46
CA GLN A 60 7.02 -5.95 6.72
C GLN A 60 8.44 -6.29 7.20
N GLU A 61 9.46 -5.71 6.56
CA GLU A 61 10.86 -5.87 6.94
C GLU A 61 11.18 -5.26 8.30
N ALA A 62 10.70 -4.04 8.54
CA ALA A 62 10.88 -3.37 9.81
C ALA A 62 10.24 -4.14 10.97
N LYS A 63 9.04 -4.69 10.77
CA LYS A 63 8.39 -5.59 11.75
C LYS A 63 9.20 -6.86 11.98
N ALA A 64 9.80 -7.43 10.94
CA ALA A 64 10.65 -8.61 11.07
C ALA A 64 11.97 -8.33 11.81
N ASN A 65 12.54 -7.12 11.61
CA ASN A 65 13.83 -6.72 12.18
C ASN A 65 13.71 -5.93 13.49
N GLY A 66 12.50 -5.66 13.99
CA GLY A 66 12.27 -4.90 15.23
C GLY A 66 12.67 -3.42 15.15
N THR A 67 12.79 -2.87 13.95
CA THR A 67 13.16 -1.47 13.72
C THR A 67 11.93 -0.61 13.41
N VAL A 68 12.00 0.69 13.71
CA VAL A 68 11.00 1.66 13.25
C VAL A 68 11.16 1.84 11.75
N ALA A 69 10.17 1.43 10.97
CA ALA A 69 10.16 1.65 9.52
C ALA A 69 10.06 3.16 9.27
N GLY A 70 11.17 3.78 8.85
CA GLY A 70 11.16 5.11 8.26
C GLY A 70 10.27 5.04 7.00
N CYS A 71 9.10 5.66 7.09
CA CYS A 71 8.14 5.70 6.00
C CYS A 71 8.69 6.59 4.88
N CYS A 72 9.39 5.97 3.92
CA CYS A 72 9.99 6.60 2.74
C CYS A 72 10.65 7.97 3.09
N GLY A 73 11.70 7.94 3.93
CA GLY A 73 12.49 9.10 4.35
C GLY A 73 13.60 8.73 5.31
#